data_AF-A0A8I0H9Q9-F1
#
_entry.id   AF-A0A8I0H9Q9-F1
#
_cell.length_a   1.000
_cell.length_b   1.000
_cell.length_c   1.000
_cell.angle_alpha   90.00
_cell.angle_beta   90.00
_cell.angle_gamma   90.00
#
_symmetry.space_group_name_H-M   'P 1'
#
loop_
_entity.id
_entity.type
_entity.pdbx_description
1 polymer ?
#
loop_
_entity_poly.entity_id
_entity_poly.type
_entity_poly.pdbx_seq_one_letter_code
_entity_poly.pdbx_strand_id
1 'polypeptide(L)'
;HLGSNILFLTLSGSHAYGTNVEGSDIDIRGVAGSPEILGFNHFEQAIDNRTDTVIYAANKFVSLLAQGNPNIIELLGNDPELYV
;
A
#
# COMPACT_ATOMS: atom_id res chain seq x y z
N HIS A 1 -12.02 -9.62 -3.52
CA HIS A 1 -12.67 -8.43 -2.93
C HIS A 1 -12.04 -7.12 -3.43
N LEU A 2 -10.74 -7.06 -3.74
CA LEU A 2 -10.09 -5.84 -4.28
C LEU A 2 -10.10 -5.79 -5.83
N GLY A 3 -9.90 -6.92 -6.52
CA GLY A 3 -10.13 -7.04 -7.97
C GLY A 3 -9.38 -6.00 -8.81
N SER A 4 -10.04 -5.44 -9.83
CA SER A 4 -9.52 -4.39 -10.71
C SER A 4 -9.48 -3.00 -10.07
N ASN A 5 -9.73 -2.88 -8.77
CA ASN A 5 -9.77 -1.59 -8.08
C ASN A 5 -8.43 -1.23 -7.42
N ILE A 6 -7.41 -2.07 -7.56
CA ILE A 6 -6.04 -1.75 -7.11
C ILE A 6 -5.49 -0.64 -8.00
N LEU A 7 -5.04 0.46 -7.39
CA LEU A 7 -4.42 1.59 -8.08
C LEU A 7 -2.93 1.35 -8.28
N PHE A 8 -2.26 0.86 -7.24
CA PHE A 8 -0.88 0.37 -7.31
C PHE A 8 -0.59 -0.60 -6.16
N LEU A 9 0.38 -1.49 -6.39
CA LEU A 9 1.10 -2.20 -5.35
C LEU A 9 2.58 -1.84 -5.44
N THR A 10 3.27 -1.92 -4.32
CA THR A 10 4.73 -1.72 -4.24
C THR A 10 5.32 -2.57 -3.13
N LEU A 11 6.61 -2.86 -3.23
CA LEU A 11 7.38 -3.32 -2.10
C LEU A 11 7.62 -2.19 -1.09
N SER A 12 7.73 -2.56 0.18
CA SER A 12 8.15 -1.69 1.29
C SER A 12 9.31 -2.37 2.04
N GLY A 13 9.77 -1.74 3.12
CA GLY A 13 10.76 -2.35 4.01
C GLY A 13 12.09 -2.59 3.32
N SER A 14 12.80 -3.65 3.73
CA SER A 14 14.18 -3.88 3.28
C SER A 14 14.33 -3.97 1.75
N HIS A 15 13.31 -4.44 1.05
CA HIS A 15 13.29 -4.51 -0.42
C HIS A 15 13.14 -3.13 -1.07
N ALA A 16 12.33 -2.23 -0.50
CA ALA A 16 12.23 -0.84 -0.97
C ALA A 16 13.55 -0.06 -0.78
N TYR A 17 14.23 -0.30 0.35
CA TYR A 17 15.49 0.36 0.67
C TYR A 17 16.73 -0.30 0.04
N GLY A 18 16.57 -1.42 -0.68
CA GLY A 18 17.70 -2.19 -1.22
C GLY A 18 18.64 -2.75 -0.15
N THR A 19 18.15 -2.91 1.08
CA THR A 19 18.88 -3.46 2.24
C THR A 19 18.51 -4.91 2.54
N ASN A 20 17.72 -5.54 1.67
CA ASN A 20 17.30 -6.93 1.81
C ASN A 20 18.49 -7.90 1.66
N VAL A 21 18.41 -9.01 2.39
CA VAL A 21 19.39 -10.11 2.36
C VAL A 21 18.68 -11.41 2.00
N GLU A 22 19.44 -12.50 1.85
CA GLU A 22 18.87 -13.83 1.67
C GLU A 22 18.02 -14.19 2.90
N GLY A 23 16.71 -14.39 2.69
CA GLY A 23 15.73 -14.65 3.75
C GLY A 23 14.99 -13.42 4.29
N SER A 24 15.18 -12.22 3.72
CA SER A 24 14.34 -11.07 4.04
C SER A 24 12.86 -11.33 3.73
N ASP A 25 11.99 -10.83 4.61
CA ASP A 25 10.54 -10.87 4.42
C ASP A 25 10.11 -9.93 3.28
N ILE A 26 9.02 -10.28 2.59
CA ILE A 26 8.44 -9.48 1.52
C ILE A 26 7.29 -8.64 2.10
N ASP A 27 7.51 -7.34 2.24
CA ASP A 27 6.49 -6.37 2.63
C ASP A 27 5.77 -5.82 1.39
N ILE A 28 4.48 -6.13 1.24
CA ILE A 28 3.68 -5.57 0.15
C ILE A 28 2.77 -4.47 0.70
N ARG A 29 2.79 -3.31 0.05
CA ARG A 29 1.93 -2.19 0.38
C ARG A 29 1.24 -1.68 -0.88
N GLY A 30 0.09 -1.05 -0.75
CA GLY A 30 -0.56 -0.45 -1.91
C GLY A 30 -1.86 0.26 -1.60
N VAL A 31 -2.52 0.71 -2.67
CA VAL A 31 -3.74 1.49 -2.57
C VAL A 31 -4.80 0.88 -3.48
N ALA A 32 -6.02 0.74 -2.96
CA ALA A 32 -7.19 0.40 -3.75
C ALA A 32 -8.19 1.55 -3.74
N GLY A 33 -8.73 1.83 -4.92
CA GLY A 33 -9.92 2.65 -5.09
C GLY A 33 -11.14 1.90 -4.59
N SER A 34 -12.14 2.64 -4.11
CA SER A 34 -13.50 2.14 -3.97
C SER A 34 -14.38 2.90 -4.96
N PRO A 35 -15.19 2.23 -5.79
CA PRO A 35 -16.13 2.90 -6.68
C PRO A 35 -17.30 3.57 -5.93
N GLU A 36 -17.40 3.41 -4.61
CA GLU A 36 -18.57 3.86 -3.85
C GLU A 36 -18.53 5.34 -3.48
N ILE A 37 -19.14 6.15 -4.34
CA ILE A 37 -19.45 7.57 -4.14
C ILE A 37 -20.37 7.78 -2.91
N LEU A 38 -21.14 6.76 -2.50
CA LEU A 38 -22.18 6.85 -1.46
C LEU A 38 -21.72 6.49 -0.04
N GLY A 39 -20.46 6.09 0.16
CA GLY A 39 -19.84 6.02 1.49
C GLY A 39 -20.37 4.95 2.46
N PHE A 40 -21.12 3.95 1.99
CA PHE A 40 -21.67 2.91 2.89
C PHE A 40 -20.65 1.83 3.26
N ASN A 41 -19.62 1.59 2.45
CA ASN A 41 -18.49 0.77 2.86
C ASN A 41 -17.38 1.58 3.56
N HIS A 42 -17.16 1.27 4.84
CA HIS A 42 -16.04 1.77 5.65
C HIS A 42 -14.78 0.91 5.42
N PHE A 43 -14.42 0.67 4.16
CA PHE A 43 -13.14 0.04 3.87
C PHE A 43 -12.03 1.04 4.17
N GLU A 44 -11.22 0.76 5.18
CA GLU A 44 -10.05 1.59 5.51
C GLU A 44 -8.75 0.98 5.00
N GLN A 45 -8.57 -0.32 5.25
CA GLN A 45 -7.42 -1.09 4.78
C GLN A 45 -7.72 -2.58 4.83
N ALA A 46 -7.08 -3.34 3.95
CA ALA A 46 -6.97 -4.79 4.03
C ALA A 46 -5.59 -5.16 4.56
N ILE A 47 -5.53 -6.14 5.46
CA ILE A 47 -4.28 -6.66 6.01
C ILE A 47 -4.26 -8.18 5.79
N ASP A 48 -3.19 -8.68 5.18
CA ASP A 48 -2.86 -10.11 5.17
C ASP A 48 -1.52 -10.32 5.91
N ASN A 49 -1.60 -10.85 7.12
CA ASN A 49 -0.43 -11.09 7.96
C ASN A 49 0.44 -12.24 7.47
N ARG A 50 -0.06 -13.12 6.60
CA ARG A 50 0.73 -14.24 6.07
C ARG A 50 1.77 -13.77 5.06
N THR A 51 1.48 -12.67 4.37
CA THR A 51 2.28 -12.10 3.28
C THR A 51 2.72 -10.67 3.60
N ASP A 52 2.63 -10.25 4.87
CA ASP A 52 2.77 -8.87 5.35
C ASP A 52 2.27 -7.83 4.32
N THR A 53 1.02 -8.01 3.88
CA THR A 53 0.40 -7.16 2.87
C THR A 53 -0.55 -6.17 3.52
N VAL A 54 -0.40 -4.87 3.23
CA VAL A 54 -1.35 -3.83 3.64
C VAL A 54 -1.80 -3.02 2.44
N ILE A 55 -3.09 -3.04 2.14
CA ILE A 55 -3.69 -2.26 1.06
C ILE A 55 -4.63 -1.23 1.65
N TYR A 56 -4.29 0.05 1.49
CA TYR A 56 -5.06 1.17 1.99
C TYR A 56 -6.22 1.52 1.04
N ALA A 57 -7.33 1.96 1.61
CA ALA A 57 -8.35 2.66 0.84
C ALA A 57 -7.82 4.02 0.38
N ALA A 58 -8.17 4.44 -0.84
CA ALA A 58 -7.68 5.70 -1.42
C ALA A 58 -7.94 6.94 -0.54
N ASN A 59 -9.10 7.03 0.10
CA ASN A 59 -9.44 8.10 1.04
C ASN A 59 -8.53 8.10 2.28
N LYS A 60 -8.25 6.92 2.85
CA LYS A 60 -7.33 6.78 3.99
C LYS A 60 -5.90 7.14 3.59
N PHE A 61 -5.45 6.66 2.42
CA PHE A 61 -4.14 6.99 1.87
C PHE A 61 -3.96 8.51 1.72
N VAL A 62 -4.91 9.19 1.07
CA VAL A 62 -4.86 10.66 0.89
C VAL A 62 -4.88 11.39 2.22
N SER A 63 -5.69 10.95 3.19
CA SER A 63 -5.74 11.55 4.52
C SER A 63 -4.40 11.44 5.26
N LEU A 64 -3.76 10.27 5.23
CA LEU A 64 -2.47 10.05 5.87
C LEU A 64 -1.34 10.80 5.14
N LEU A 65 -1.41 10.88 3.82
CA LEU A 65 -0.48 11.66 3.01
C LEU A 65 -0.56 13.16 3.36
N ALA A 66 -1.78 13.70 3.48
CA ALA A 66 -2.00 15.08 3.89
C ALA A 66 -1.51 15.38 5.31
N GLN A 67 -1.47 14.36 6.19
CA GLN A 67 -0.91 14.46 7.53
C GLN A 67 0.63 14.31 7.56
N GLY A 68 1.27 14.10 6.41
CA GLY A 68 2.72 13.94 6.33
C GLY A 68 3.22 12.62 6.90
N ASN A 69 2.40 11.55 6.86
CA ASN A 69 2.82 10.25 7.39
C ASN A 69 4.00 9.68 6.54
N PRO A 70 5.19 9.48 7.14
CA PRO A 70 6.39 9.09 6.39
C PRO A 70 6.23 7.71 5.73
N ASN A 71 5.55 6.76 6.37
CA ASN A 71 5.34 5.42 5.82
C ASN A 71 4.48 5.46 4.55
N ILE A 72 3.61 6.47 4.42
CA ILE A 72 2.75 6.65 3.25
C ILE A 72 3.48 7.40 2.14
N ILE A 73 4.29 8.40 2.50
CA ILE A 73 5.13 9.13 1.56
C ILE A 73 6.15 8.20 0.92
N GLU A 74 6.75 7.28 1.69
CA GLU A 74 7.69 6.27 1.21
C GLU A 74 7.12 5.48 0.02
N LEU A 75 5.83 5.11 0.07
CA LEU A 75 5.18 4.33 -0.99
C LEU A 75 5.11 5.06 -2.34
N LEU A 76 5.29 6.39 -2.36
CA LEU A 76 5.31 7.21 -3.57
C LEU A 76 6.73 7.45 -4.12
N GLY A 77 7.76 7.06 -3.37
CA GLY A 77 9.16 7.35 -3.66
C GLY A 77 10.01 6.12 -3.97
N ASN A 78 9.40 4.98 -4.28
CA ASN A 78 10.14 3.77 -4.63
C ASN A 78 10.71 3.83 -6.05
N ASP A 79 11.65 2.93 -6.35
CA ASP A 79 12.11 2.73 -7.71
C ASP A 79 10.92 2.27 -8.60
N PRO A 80 10.75 2.81 -9.83
CA PRO A 80 9.70 2.41 -10.76
C PRO A 80 9.55 0.90 -10.97
N GLU A 81 10.63 0.12 -10.87
CA GLU A 81 10.59 -1.34 -11.05
C GLU A 81 9.90 -2.08 -9.89
N LEU A 82 9.74 -1.43 -8.74
CA LEU A 82 9.10 -2.02 -7.56
C LEU A 82 7.57 -1.89 -7.56
N TYR A 83 7.01 -1.11 -8.49
CA TYR A 83 5.58 -0.93 -8.64
C TYR A 83 4.96 -2.00 -9.54
N VAL A 84 3.77 -2.48 -9.15
CA VAL A 84 2.97 -3.47 -9.89
C VAL A 84 1.59 -2.92 -10.21
#